data_AF-A0A965S6S8-F1
#
_entry.id   AF-A0A965S6S8-F1
#
_cell.length_a   1.000
_cell.length_b   1.000
_cell.length_c   1.000
_cell.angle_alpha   90.00
_cell.angle_beta   90.00
_cell.angle_gamma   90.00
#
_symmetry.space_group_name_H-M   'P 1'
#
loop_
_entity.id
_entity.type
_entity.pdbx_description
1 polymer ?
#
loop_
_entity_poly.entity_id
_entity_poly.type
_entity_poly.pdbx_seq_one_letter_code
_entity_poly.pdbx_strand_id
1 'polypeptide(L)'
;MPLLLAMLLLLPAAAFADANACYAVKDPDRRNFCLGKEKRDAAYCYSVKDSDNRKLCLGMVKRDKSYCYGISDSDSKAICLASVSR
;
A
#
# COMPACT_ATOMS: atom_id res chain seq x y z
N MET A 1 -11.96 43.10 9.88
CA MET A 1 -12.73 41.98 9.30
C MET A 1 -12.35 41.60 7.85
N PRO A 2 -11.16 41.92 7.28
CA PRO A 2 -10.73 41.28 6.02
C PRO A 2 -9.58 40.27 6.19
N LEU A 3 -8.82 40.33 7.31
CA LEU A 3 -7.67 39.45 7.51
C LEU A 3 -8.03 37.98 7.76
N LEU A 4 -9.23 37.68 8.27
CA LEU A 4 -9.67 36.30 8.55
C LEU A 4 -9.98 35.50 7.27
N LEU A 5 -10.39 36.15 6.17
CA LEU A 5 -10.68 35.45 4.91
C LEU A 5 -9.41 35.09 4.12
N ALA A 6 -8.31 35.82 4.31
CA ALA A 6 -7.06 35.58 3.57
C ALA A 6 -6.32 34.30 4.04
N MET A 7 -6.60 33.83 5.26
CA MET A 7 -5.88 32.68 5.85
C MET A 7 -6.39 31.31 5.38
N LEU A 8 -7.58 31.22 4.77
CA LEU A 8 -8.15 29.93 4.30
C LEU A 8 -7.61 29.45 2.94
N LEU A 9 -6.88 30.28 2.19
CA LEU A 9 -6.40 29.95 0.85
C LEU A 9 -5.09 29.15 0.82
N LEU A 10 -4.50 28.86 1.99
CA LEU A 10 -3.22 28.17 2.13
C LEU A 10 -3.34 26.69 2.52
N LEU A 11 -4.55 26.12 2.54
CA LEU A 11 -4.72 24.68 2.78
C LEU A 11 -4.11 23.90 1.60
N PRO A 12 -3.04 23.11 1.82
CA PRO A 12 -2.52 22.25 0.79
C PRO A 12 -3.61 21.24 0.42
N ALA A 13 -3.95 21.14 -0.85
CA ALA A 13 -4.80 20.08 -1.35
C ALA A 13 -4.08 18.75 -1.06
N ALA A 14 -4.52 18.04 -0.03
CA ALA A 14 -4.02 16.70 0.23
C ALA A 14 -4.36 15.83 -0.98
N ALA A 15 -3.33 15.30 -1.66
CA ALA A 15 -3.51 14.32 -2.72
C ALA A 15 -3.81 12.98 -2.05
N PHE A 16 -5.06 12.58 -2.05
CA PHE A 16 -5.46 11.24 -1.58
C PHE A 16 -5.08 10.27 -2.69
N ALA A 17 -4.26 9.27 -2.36
CA ALA A 17 -4.05 8.14 -3.26
C ALA A 17 -5.40 7.43 -3.44
N ASP A 18 -6.02 7.62 -4.60
CA ASP A 18 -7.31 7.04 -4.91
C ASP A 18 -7.10 5.58 -5.32
N ALA A 19 -7.73 4.65 -4.60
CA ALA A 19 -7.70 3.22 -4.93
C ALA A 19 -8.17 2.96 -6.37
N ASN A 20 -8.92 3.90 -6.96
CA ASN A 20 -9.35 3.81 -8.34
C ASN A 20 -8.19 3.81 -9.35
N ALA A 21 -7.06 4.45 -9.02
CA ALA A 21 -5.85 4.41 -9.84
C ALA A 21 -5.30 2.99 -9.99
N CYS A 22 -5.50 2.11 -8.99
CA CYS A 22 -5.09 0.72 -9.07
C CYS A 22 -5.83 -0.04 -10.19
N TYR A 23 -7.08 0.30 -10.51
CA TYR A 23 -7.83 -0.40 -11.56
C TYR A 23 -7.29 -0.14 -12.98
N ALA A 24 -6.54 0.94 -13.19
CA ALA A 24 -5.85 1.21 -14.45
C ALA A 24 -4.63 0.29 -14.67
N VAL A 25 -4.15 -0.40 -13.62
CA VAL A 25 -3.01 -1.32 -13.71
C VAL A 25 -3.43 -2.59 -14.48
N LYS A 26 -2.77 -2.82 -15.62
CA LYS A 26 -3.04 -3.96 -16.52
C LYS A 26 -2.63 -5.30 -15.90
N ASP A 27 -1.45 -5.34 -15.28
CA ASP A 27 -0.94 -6.54 -14.64
C ASP A 27 -1.79 -6.90 -13.40
N PRO A 28 -2.39 -8.11 -13.35
CA PRO A 28 -3.35 -8.45 -12.30
C PRO A 28 -2.69 -8.55 -10.92
N ASP A 29 -1.45 -9.02 -10.82
CA ASP A 29 -0.73 -9.14 -9.55
C ASP A 29 -0.41 -7.76 -8.99
N ARG A 30 0.12 -6.85 -9.81
CA ARG A 30 0.39 -5.46 -9.42
C ARG A 30 -0.89 -4.71 -9.07
N ARG A 31 -1.98 -4.93 -9.82
CA ARG A 31 -3.30 -4.35 -9.51
C ARG A 31 -3.80 -4.82 -8.15
N ASN A 32 -3.78 -6.13 -7.90
CA ASN A 32 -4.25 -6.71 -6.64
C ASN A 32 -3.37 -6.29 -5.45
N PHE A 33 -2.05 -6.22 -5.65
CA PHE A 33 -1.12 -5.68 -4.65
C PHE A 33 -1.47 -4.23 -4.28
N CYS A 34 -1.68 -3.38 -5.29
CA CYS A 34 -2.09 -1.99 -5.12
C CYS A 34 -3.43 -1.89 -4.36
N LEU A 35 -4.45 -2.60 -4.82
CA LEU A 35 -5.77 -2.62 -4.17
C LEU A 35 -5.70 -3.10 -2.73
N GLY A 36 -4.91 -4.14 -2.44
CA GLY A 36 -4.73 -4.65 -1.09
C GLY A 36 -4.15 -3.60 -0.15
N LYS A 37 -3.16 -2.83 -0.61
CA LYS A 37 -2.57 -1.74 0.18
C LYS A 37 -3.51 -0.56 0.37
N GLU A 38 -4.09 -0.03 -0.71
CA GLU A 38 -4.92 1.17 -0.66
C GLU A 38 -6.23 0.91 0.09
N LYS A 39 -6.85 -0.26 -0.11
CA LYS A 39 -8.08 -0.64 0.59
C LYS A 39 -7.85 -1.30 1.95
N ARG A 40 -6.60 -1.60 2.29
CA ARG A 40 -6.21 -2.37 3.48
C ARG A 40 -6.96 -3.70 3.62
N ASP A 41 -7.17 -4.37 2.50
CA ASP A 41 -7.92 -5.63 2.44
C ASP A 41 -7.02 -6.78 1.93
N ALA A 42 -6.80 -7.76 2.81
CA ALA A 42 -5.96 -8.91 2.54
C ALA A 42 -6.52 -9.85 1.45
N ALA A 43 -7.83 -9.80 1.15
CA ALA A 43 -8.45 -10.60 0.09
C ALA A 43 -7.78 -10.35 -1.28
N TYR A 44 -7.44 -9.09 -1.57
CA TYR A 44 -6.69 -8.75 -2.77
C TYR A 44 -5.28 -9.32 -2.75
N CYS A 45 -4.59 -9.28 -1.59
CA CYS A 45 -3.25 -9.88 -1.48
C CYS A 45 -3.28 -11.39 -1.77
N TYR A 46 -4.30 -12.13 -1.33
CA TYR A 46 -4.45 -13.55 -1.65
C TYR A 46 -4.65 -13.83 -3.13
N SER A 47 -5.10 -12.83 -3.90
CA SER A 47 -5.28 -12.92 -5.36
C SER A 47 -3.99 -12.64 -6.14
N VAL A 48 -2.89 -12.26 -5.48
CA VAL A 48 -1.56 -12.11 -6.09
C VAL A 48 -0.93 -13.50 -6.26
N LYS A 49 -0.56 -13.85 -7.50
CA LYS A 49 -0.01 -15.18 -7.82
C LYS A 49 1.44 -15.31 -7.40
N ASP A 50 2.26 -14.30 -7.67
CA ASP A 50 3.65 -14.28 -7.22
C ASP A 50 3.73 -14.41 -5.69
N SER A 51 4.49 -15.41 -5.24
CA SER A 51 4.51 -15.84 -3.83
C SER A 51 5.11 -14.78 -2.92
N ASP A 52 6.18 -14.13 -3.37
CA ASP A 52 6.91 -13.16 -2.58
C ASP A 52 6.17 -11.82 -2.53
N ASN A 53 5.58 -11.38 -3.65
CA ASN A 53 4.69 -10.21 -3.68
C ASN A 53 3.43 -10.44 -2.83
N ARG A 54 2.85 -11.64 -2.84
CA ARG A 54 1.72 -11.98 -1.97
C ARG A 54 2.09 -11.84 -0.49
N LYS A 55 3.23 -12.41 -0.08
CA LYS A 55 3.72 -12.31 1.30
C LYS A 55 4.04 -10.87 1.69
N LEU A 56 4.68 -10.10 0.79
CA LEU A 56 4.96 -8.69 0.97
C LEU A 56 3.67 -7.89 1.22
N CYS A 57 2.66 -8.10 0.37
CA CYS A 57 1.34 -7.49 0.50
C CYS A 57 0.68 -7.84 1.84
N LEU A 58 0.64 -9.14 2.19
CA LEU A 58 0.05 -9.62 3.45
C LEU A 58 0.77 -9.04 4.67
N GLY A 59 2.10 -8.99 4.66
CA GLY A 59 2.88 -8.40 5.74
C GLY A 59 2.54 -6.92 5.94
N MET A 60 2.49 -6.13 4.86
CA MET A 60 2.12 -4.72 4.93
C MET A 60 0.68 -4.49 5.37
N VAL A 61 -0.28 -5.25 4.84
CA VAL A 61 -1.71 -5.07 5.12
C VAL A 61 -2.09 -5.57 6.51
N LYS A 62 -1.61 -6.76 6.91
CA LYS A 62 -1.90 -7.35 8.22
C LYS A 62 -0.98 -6.84 9.34
N ARG A 63 0.05 -6.07 8.99
CA ARG A 63 1.07 -5.58 9.93
C ARG A 63 1.73 -6.70 10.74
N ASP A 64 1.98 -7.83 10.08
CA ASP A 64 2.59 -9.02 10.68
C ASP A 64 3.90 -9.39 9.97
N LYS A 65 4.99 -9.38 10.73
CA LYS A 65 6.35 -9.69 10.24
C LYS A 65 6.51 -11.15 9.85
N SER A 66 5.67 -12.06 10.35
CA SER A 66 5.71 -13.48 10.03
C SER A 66 5.66 -13.72 8.51
N TYR A 67 4.83 -12.95 7.80
CA TYR A 67 4.75 -12.99 6.34
C TYR A 67 6.05 -12.55 5.66
N CYS A 68 6.73 -11.53 6.19
CA CYS A 68 7.99 -11.03 5.64
C CYS A 68 9.11 -12.08 5.71
N TYR A 69 9.15 -12.90 6.77
CA TYR A 69 10.17 -13.95 6.91
C TYR A 69 10.08 -15.03 5.84
N GLY A 70 8.90 -15.24 5.26
CA GLY A 70 8.69 -16.19 4.17
C GLY A 70 9.14 -15.69 2.79
N ILE A 71 9.50 -14.42 2.63
CA ILE A 71 9.94 -13.86 1.33
C ILE A 71 11.35 -14.39 1.00
N SER A 72 11.53 -14.88 -0.22
CA SER A 72 12.78 -15.47 -0.71
C SER A 72 13.76 -14.39 -1.17
N ASP A 73 13.25 -13.41 -1.93
CA ASP A 73 14.02 -12.25 -2.35
C ASP A 73 14.48 -11.40 -1.16
N SER A 74 15.80 -11.18 -1.04
CA SER A 74 16.40 -10.51 0.12
C SER A 74 15.97 -9.06 0.25
N ASP A 75 15.85 -8.35 -0.87
CA ASP A 75 15.54 -6.93 -0.89
C ASP A 75 14.07 -6.71 -0.54
N SER A 76 13.17 -7.49 -1.15
CA SER A 76 11.74 -7.50 -0.82
C SER A 76 11.49 -7.87 0.64
N LYS A 77 12.24 -8.84 1.19
CA LYS A 77 12.19 -9.18 2.62
C LYS A 77 12.60 -7.99 3.49
N ALA A 78 13.71 -7.34 3.18
CA ALA A 78 14.20 -6.18 3.94
C ALA A 78 13.18 -5.03 3.90
N ILE A 79 12.62 -4.74 2.72
CA ILE A 79 11.56 -3.73 2.53
C ILE A 79 10.33 -4.07 3.37
N CYS A 80 9.89 -5.33 3.36
CA CYS A 80 8.75 -5.79 4.15
C CYS A 80 8.97 -5.55 5.64
N LEU A 81 10.09 -6.05 6.18
CA LEU A 81 10.42 -5.93 7.61
C LEU A 81 10.52 -4.47 8.05
N ALA A 82 11.11 -3.60 7.22
CA ALA A 82 11.18 -2.17 7.49
C ALA A 82 9.79 -1.51 7.49
N SER A 83 8.92 -1.89 6.56
CA SER A 83 7.57 -1.32 6.42
C SER A 83 6.62 -1.75 7.54
N VAL A 84 6.75 -2.98 8.04
CA VAL A 84 5.92 -3.50 9.12
C VAL A 84 6.41 -3.04 10.50
N SER A 85 7.68 -2.67 10.65
CA SER A 85 8.27 -2.22 11.92
C SER A 85 7.96 -0.76 12.29
N ARG A 86 7.27 0.00 11.42
CA ARG A 86 6.82 1.37 11.67
C ARG A 86 5.35 1.41 12.02
#